data_AF-A0A7D5L8I8-F1
#
_entry.id   AF-A0A7D5L8I8-F1
#
_cell.length_a   1.000
_cell.length_b   1.000
_cell.length_c   1.000
_cell.angle_alpha   90.00
_cell.angle_beta   90.00
_cell.angle_gamma   90.00
#
_symmetry.space_group_name_H-M   'P 1'
#
loop_
_entity.id
_entity.type
_entity.pdbx_description
1 polymer ?
#
loop_
_entity_poly.entity_id
_entity_poly.type
_entity_poly.pdbx_seq_one_letter_code
_entity_poly.pdbx_strand_id
1 'polypeptide(L)'
;MRFVEEVVVDEFLPTVRSMLAGELRERGLTQSEVAEALGISQSAVSKYAHGEVGRREEVLNDERIRELVERVADGLAEGDVSPVAALVEFEVLIRELEEGDLLAEFHEEAMPALAGAEYDFTVHDPESRLRERERTLASLRRGLRTLTNASGFAGLIPNVGSNLVECLPDAAGIEDVAAIPGRIFDVKGRATVPGEPEFGVSQHVAGVLLSARDAGADVRAAVDVRYDADLVDSLEAAGYECVEFDPEAPTDPVKAALSGCDLGETFVVYQSGGFGIEPVLYVLGPDAPTVAGVVRELL
;
A
#
# COMPACT_ATOMS: atom_id res chain seq x y z
N MET A 1 -11.18 -10.38 -7.40
CA MET A 1 -10.75 -10.37 -5.99
C MET A 1 -10.86 -11.80 -5.52
N ARG A 2 -9.77 -12.36 -5.03
CA ARG A 2 -9.73 -13.71 -4.44
C ARG A 2 -9.17 -13.54 -3.03
N PHE A 3 -9.88 -14.04 -2.04
CA PHE A 3 -9.50 -13.92 -0.64
C PHE A 3 -8.49 -15.01 -0.27
N VAL A 4 -7.64 -14.76 0.73
CA VAL A 4 -6.69 -15.76 1.22
C VAL A 4 -7.44 -16.96 1.82
N GLU A 5 -8.58 -16.71 2.47
CA GLU A 5 -9.43 -17.75 3.03
C GLU A 5 -10.01 -18.68 1.95
N GLU A 6 -10.24 -18.17 0.72
CA GLU A 6 -10.63 -19.02 -0.41
C GLU A 6 -9.47 -19.94 -0.83
N VAL A 7 -8.24 -19.43 -0.85
CA VAL A 7 -7.03 -20.22 -1.15
C VAL A 7 -6.81 -21.29 -0.08
N VAL A 8 -7.00 -20.94 1.20
CA VAL A 8 -6.90 -21.88 2.32
C VAL A 8 -7.91 -23.02 2.15
N VAL A 9 -9.17 -22.70 1.83
CA VAL A 9 -10.23 -23.70 1.66
C VAL A 9 -10.01 -24.58 0.44
N ASP A 10 -9.57 -24.01 -0.69
CA ASP A 10 -9.47 -24.72 -1.97
C ASP A 10 -8.16 -25.50 -2.14
N GLU A 11 -7.05 -25.00 -1.58
CA GLU A 11 -5.70 -25.44 -1.94
C GLU A 11 -4.90 -26.01 -0.75
N PHE A 12 -5.18 -25.55 0.48
CA PHE A 12 -4.46 -25.98 1.69
C PHE A 12 -5.21 -27.03 2.51
N LEU A 13 -6.41 -26.71 2.99
CA LEU A 13 -7.21 -27.58 3.86
C LEU A 13 -7.49 -28.97 3.27
N PRO A 14 -7.72 -29.15 1.96
CA PRO A 14 -7.93 -30.48 1.40
C PRO A 14 -6.72 -31.40 1.58
N THR A 15 -5.51 -30.85 1.44
CA THR A 15 -4.25 -31.58 1.63
C THR A 15 -4.04 -31.92 3.11
N VAL A 16 -4.11 -30.92 4.00
CA VAL A 16 -3.91 -31.09 5.44
C VAL A 16 -4.93 -32.07 6.04
N ARG A 17 -6.22 -31.93 5.71
CA ARG A 17 -7.25 -32.87 6.19
C ARG A 17 -7.00 -34.27 5.68
N SER A 18 -6.51 -34.43 4.45
CA SER A 18 -6.18 -35.74 3.92
C SER A 18 -4.98 -36.37 4.61
N MET A 19 -3.97 -35.58 4.99
CA MET A 19 -2.82 -36.06 5.77
C MET A 19 -3.27 -36.49 7.16
N LEU A 20 -3.99 -35.61 7.87
CA LEU A 20 -4.47 -35.89 9.22
C LEU A 20 -5.44 -37.08 9.27
N ALA A 21 -6.33 -37.22 8.29
CA ALA A 21 -7.17 -38.40 8.17
C ALA A 21 -6.37 -39.69 7.95
N GLY A 22 -5.26 -39.63 7.21
CA GLY A 22 -4.33 -40.74 7.02
C GLY A 22 -3.67 -41.16 8.34
N GLU A 23 -3.04 -40.20 9.01
CA GLU A 23 -2.34 -40.40 10.29
C GLU A 23 -3.26 -40.98 11.38
N LEU A 24 -4.49 -40.46 11.50
CA LEU A 24 -5.46 -40.96 12.47
C LEU A 24 -5.89 -42.41 12.16
N ARG A 25 -6.00 -42.77 10.86
CA ARG A 25 -6.32 -44.14 10.47
C ARG A 25 -5.18 -45.11 10.73
N GLU A 26 -3.94 -44.69 10.56
CA GLU A 26 -2.76 -45.49 10.90
C GLU A 26 -2.67 -45.76 12.41
N ARG A 27 -3.19 -44.84 13.23
CA ARG A 27 -3.37 -44.99 14.69
C ARG A 27 -4.59 -45.81 15.09
N GLY A 28 -5.31 -46.38 14.13
CA GLY A 28 -6.38 -47.35 14.37
C GLY A 28 -7.79 -46.77 14.49
N LEU A 29 -7.98 -45.46 14.27
CA LEU A 29 -9.31 -44.86 14.30
C LEU A 29 -10.15 -45.33 13.09
N THR A 30 -11.44 -45.55 13.35
CA THR A 30 -12.45 -45.82 12.33
C THR A 30 -12.76 -44.57 11.52
N GLN A 31 -13.36 -44.73 10.33
CA GLN A 31 -13.78 -43.59 9.51
C GLN A 31 -14.76 -42.65 10.24
N SER A 32 -15.61 -43.19 11.11
CA SER A 32 -16.58 -42.40 11.88
C SER A 32 -15.89 -41.58 12.96
N GLU A 33 -14.92 -42.14 13.68
CA GLU A 33 -14.11 -41.42 14.68
C GLU A 33 -13.26 -40.32 14.02
N VAL A 34 -12.65 -40.61 12.86
CA VAL A 34 -11.91 -39.59 12.08
C VAL A 34 -12.85 -38.46 11.63
N ALA A 35 -14.07 -38.79 11.18
CA ALA A 35 -15.04 -37.78 10.76
C ALA A 35 -15.45 -36.86 11.92
N GLU A 36 -15.65 -37.43 13.11
CA GLU A 36 -15.96 -36.69 14.33
C GLU A 36 -14.80 -35.78 14.73
N ALA A 37 -13.57 -36.29 14.77
CA ALA A 37 -12.38 -35.51 15.14
C ALA A 37 -12.12 -34.33 14.18
N LEU A 38 -12.34 -34.52 12.88
CA LEU A 38 -12.14 -33.50 11.85
C LEU A 38 -13.34 -32.56 11.66
N GLY A 39 -14.49 -32.84 12.27
CA GLY A 39 -15.71 -32.06 12.09
C GLY A 39 -16.27 -32.10 10.66
N ILE A 40 -16.08 -33.21 9.94
CA ILE A 40 -16.53 -33.39 8.55
C ILE A 40 -17.42 -34.63 8.39
N SER A 41 -18.00 -34.83 7.21
CA SER A 41 -18.78 -36.06 6.96
C SER A 41 -17.87 -37.29 6.81
N GLN A 42 -18.37 -38.46 7.22
CA GLN A 42 -17.69 -39.74 6.95
C GLN A 42 -17.44 -39.96 5.44
N SER A 43 -18.34 -39.47 4.58
CA SER A 43 -18.15 -39.50 3.13
C SER A 43 -16.95 -38.66 2.66
N ALA A 44 -16.65 -37.54 3.32
CA ALA A 44 -15.46 -36.74 3.04
C ALA A 44 -14.18 -37.49 3.45
N VAL A 45 -14.18 -38.13 4.63
CA VAL A 45 -13.08 -39.01 5.07
C VAL A 45 -12.83 -40.14 4.07
N SER A 46 -13.90 -40.76 3.55
CA SER A 46 -13.78 -41.79 2.53
C SER A 46 -13.09 -41.27 1.26
N LYS A 47 -13.41 -40.06 0.79
CA LYS A 47 -12.77 -39.45 -0.38
C LYS A 47 -11.28 -39.20 -0.15
N TYR A 48 -10.90 -38.70 1.03
CA TYR A 48 -9.49 -38.51 1.40
C TYR A 48 -8.71 -39.82 1.39
N ALA A 49 -9.29 -40.88 1.95
CA ALA A 49 -8.67 -42.20 2.00
C ALA A 49 -8.45 -42.84 0.61
N HIS A 50 -9.30 -42.52 -0.37
CA HIS A 50 -9.18 -43.02 -1.74
C HIS A 50 -8.40 -42.07 -2.68
N GLY A 51 -7.86 -40.97 -2.16
CA GLY A 51 -7.13 -39.99 -2.96
C GLY A 51 -7.99 -39.24 -3.97
N GLU A 52 -9.30 -39.16 -3.74
CA GLU A 52 -10.27 -38.51 -4.63
C GLU A 52 -10.35 -36.99 -4.44
N VAL A 53 -9.46 -36.42 -3.63
CA VAL A 53 -9.39 -34.98 -3.36
C VAL A 53 -8.03 -34.46 -3.82
N GLY A 54 -8.03 -33.33 -4.52
CA GLY A 54 -6.82 -32.65 -4.96
C GLY A 54 -5.88 -32.41 -3.77
N ARG A 55 -4.60 -32.74 -3.96
CA ARG A 55 -3.53 -32.46 -3.01
C ARG A 55 -2.50 -31.59 -3.69
N ARG A 56 -1.95 -30.65 -2.93
CA ARG A 56 -0.89 -29.76 -3.38
C ARG A 56 0.46 -30.30 -2.90
N GLU A 57 1.42 -30.47 -3.80
CA GLU A 57 2.70 -31.11 -3.47
C GLU A 57 3.52 -30.27 -2.50
N GLU A 58 3.43 -28.95 -2.63
CA GLU A 58 4.11 -27.97 -1.79
C GLU A 58 3.62 -28.09 -0.33
N VAL A 59 2.31 -28.18 -0.12
CA VAL A 59 1.69 -28.42 1.21
C VAL A 59 2.04 -29.80 1.75
N LEU A 60 2.04 -30.82 0.89
CA LEU A 60 2.44 -32.18 1.28
C LEU A 60 3.91 -32.24 1.72
N ASN A 61 4.76 -31.33 1.23
CA ASN A 61 6.20 -31.33 1.42
C ASN A 61 6.72 -30.39 2.52
N ASP A 62 5.89 -29.47 3.00
CA ASP A 62 6.26 -28.58 4.11
C ASP A 62 6.46 -29.37 5.41
N GLU A 63 7.64 -29.21 6.02
CA GLU A 63 8.05 -29.92 7.24
C GLU A 63 7.20 -29.52 8.44
N ARG A 64 6.86 -28.23 8.58
CA ARG A 64 6.07 -27.71 9.72
C ARG A 64 4.66 -28.29 9.70
N ILE A 65 4.06 -28.37 8.51
CA ILE A 65 2.73 -28.97 8.32
C ILE A 65 2.75 -30.45 8.70
N ARG A 66 3.75 -31.21 8.22
CA ARG A 66 3.88 -32.64 8.55
C ARG A 66 4.05 -32.87 10.04
N GLU A 67 4.96 -32.14 10.68
CA GLU A 67 5.21 -32.23 12.12
C GLU A 67 3.97 -31.87 12.94
N LEU A 68 3.22 -30.84 12.53
CA LEU A 68 1.98 -30.48 13.21
C LEU A 68 0.90 -31.56 13.02
N VAL A 69 0.74 -32.07 11.79
CA VAL A 69 -0.23 -33.13 11.49
C VAL A 69 0.06 -34.40 12.30
N GLU A 70 1.32 -34.84 12.38
CA GLU A 70 1.72 -36.02 13.15
C GLU A 70 1.45 -35.81 14.65
N ARG A 71 1.90 -34.68 15.21
CA ARG A 71 1.71 -34.34 16.64
C ARG A 71 0.23 -34.23 17.02
N VAL A 72 -0.58 -33.58 16.19
CA VAL A 72 -2.02 -33.46 16.41
C VAL A 72 -2.72 -34.81 16.27
N ALA A 73 -2.28 -35.65 15.32
CA ALA A 73 -2.82 -37.00 15.17
C ALA A 73 -2.55 -37.88 16.40
N ASP A 74 -1.33 -37.85 16.94
CA ASP A 74 -0.97 -38.53 18.20
C ASP A 74 -1.87 -38.07 19.33
N GLY A 75 -1.93 -36.75 19.56
CA GLY A 75 -2.72 -36.17 20.64
C GLY A 75 -4.22 -36.46 20.53
N LEU A 76 -4.79 -36.43 19.32
CA LEU A 76 -6.20 -36.78 19.09
C LEU A 76 -6.47 -38.27 19.31
N ALA A 77 -5.57 -39.16 18.90
CA ALA A 77 -5.72 -40.60 19.06
C ALA A 77 -5.60 -41.05 20.52
N GLU A 78 -4.73 -40.39 21.30
CA GLU A 78 -4.53 -40.64 22.73
C GLU A 78 -5.58 -39.94 23.60
N GLY A 79 -6.27 -38.93 23.05
CA GLY A 79 -7.28 -38.13 23.75
C GLY A 79 -6.68 -36.95 24.55
N ASP A 80 -5.39 -36.68 24.38
CA ASP A 80 -4.66 -35.59 25.02
C ASP A 80 -4.93 -34.22 24.36
N VAL A 81 -5.29 -34.24 23.07
CA VAL A 81 -5.64 -33.04 22.29
C VAL A 81 -7.13 -33.11 21.93
N SER A 82 -7.85 -32.03 22.20
CA SER A 82 -9.25 -31.91 21.75
C SER A 82 -9.32 -31.38 20.30
N PRO A 83 -10.42 -31.61 19.56
CA PRO A 83 -10.62 -31.00 18.25
C PRO A 83 -10.50 -29.47 18.24
N VAL A 84 -10.89 -28.81 19.35
CA VAL A 84 -10.75 -27.36 19.49
C VAL A 84 -9.28 -26.96 19.62
N ALA A 85 -8.49 -27.71 20.38
CA ALA A 85 -7.06 -27.45 20.51
C ALA A 85 -6.33 -27.70 19.18
N ALA A 86 -6.66 -28.80 18.50
CA ALA A 86 -6.16 -29.09 17.15
C ALA A 86 -6.48 -27.95 16.16
N LEU A 87 -7.72 -27.44 16.18
CA LEU A 87 -8.11 -26.27 15.40
C LEU A 87 -7.21 -25.07 15.71
N VAL A 88 -7.01 -24.74 16.98
CA VAL A 88 -6.17 -23.59 17.37
C VAL A 88 -4.74 -23.75 16.85
N GLU A 89 -4.13 -24.92 16.96
CA GLU A 89 -2.77 -25.16 16.45
C GLU A 89 -2.68 -24.98 14.93
N PHE A 90 -3.67 -25.49 14.18
CA PHE A 90 -3.72 -25.29 12.72
C PHE A 90 -3.98 -23.84 12.34
N GLU A 91 -4.84 -23.13 13.06
CA GLU A 91 -5.13 -21.71 12.82
C GLU A 91 -3.89 -20.83 13.11
N VAL A 92 -3.08 -21.19 14.11
CA VAL A 92 -1.79 -20.53 14.37
C VAL A 92 -0.84 -20.76 13.19
N LEU A 93 -0.67 -22.02 12.74
CA LEU A 93 0.19 -22.32 11.60
C LEU A 93 -0.31 -21.65 10.32
N ILE A 94 -1.62 -21.63 10.07
CA ILE A 94 -2.18 -20.94 8.90
C ILE A 94 -1.77 -19.47 8.90
N ARG A 95 -1.89 -18.77 10.03
CA ARG A 95 -1.46 -17.37 10.14
C ARG A 95 0.03 -17.21 9.88
N GLU A 96 0.87 -18.07 10.44
CA GLU A 96 2.32 -18.04 10.17
C GLU A 96 2.62 -18.24 8.66
N LEU A 97 1.87 -19.12 7.99
CA LEU A 97 2.04 -19.38 6.56
C LEU A 97 1.48 -18.26 5.66
N GLU A 98 0.54 -17.46 6.17
CA GLU A 98 -0.02 -16.27 5.49
C GLU A 98 0.96 -15.09 5.53
N GLU A 99 1.88 -15.04 6.50
CA GLU A 99 2.84 -13.95 6.71
C GLU A 99 4.06 -14.07 5.78
N GLY A 100 3.83 -13.90 4.47
CA GLY A 100 4.89 -13.87 3.46
C GLY A 100 5.54 -15.24 3.17
N ASP A 101 4.84 -16.32 3.48
CA ASP A 101 5.28 -17.70 3.33
C ASP A 101 4.33 -18.45 2.38
N LEU A 102 4.22 -19.78 2.51
CA LEU A 102 3.56 -20.69 1.57
C LEU A 102 2.14 -20.26 1.16
N LEU A 103 1.30 -19.80 2.11
CA LEU A 103 -0.07 -19.38 1.77
C LEU A 103 -0.09 -18.01 1.08
N ALA A 104 0.87 -17.13 1.37
CA ALA A 104 1.03 -15.88 0.64
C ALA A 104 1.45 -16.14 -0.82
N GLU A 105 2.39 -17.06 -1.05
CA GLU A 105 2.79 -17.48 -2.41
C GLU A 105 1.58 -17.98 -3.22
N PHE A 106 0.76 -18.83 -2.60
CA PHE A 106 -0.45 -19.35 -3.25
C PHE A 106 -1.47 -18.24 -3.54
N HIS A 107 -1.57 -17.25 -2.65
CA HIS A 107 -2.46 -16.11 -2.82
C HIS A 107 -2.01 -15.20 -3.97
N GLU A 108 -0.71 -14.96 -4.09
CA GLU A 108 -0.12 -14.22 -5.21
C GLU A 108 -0.33 -14.93 -6.55
N GLU A 109 -0.17 -16.26 -6.61
CA GLU A 109 -0.49 -17.04 -7.82
C GLU A 109 -1.97 -16.89 -8.22
N ALA A 110 -2.87 -16.92 -7.22
CA ALA A 110 -4.29 -16.76 -7.41
C ALA A 110 -4.69 -15.30 -7.75
N MET A 111 -3.89 -14.32 -7.35
CA MET A 111 -4.10 -12.89 -7.60
C MET A 111 -2.77 -12.19 -7.97
N PRO A 112 -2.31 -12.30 -9.23
CA PRO A 112 -0.99 -11.80 -9.66
C PRO A 112 -0.77 -10.29 -9.48
N ALA A 113 -1.85 -9.52 -9.27
CA ALA A 113 -1.76 -8.09 -8.94
C ALA A 113 -1.16 -7.81 -7.55
N LEU A 114 -1.00 -8.84 -6.71
CA LEU A 114 -0.28 -8.76 -5.44
C LEU A 114 1.25 -8.77 -5.65
N ALA A 115 1.74 -9.33 -6.77
CA ALA A 115 3.16 -9.37 -7.08
C ALA A 115 3.72 -7.95 -7.27
N GLY A 116 4.56 -7.50 -6.34
CA GLY A 116 5.19 -6.17 -6.35
C GLY A 116 4.70 -5.20 -5.26
N ALA A 117 3.74 -5.59 -4.42
CA ALA A 117 3.60 -4.98 -3.10
C ALA A 117 4.68 -5.63 -2.20
N GLU A 118 5.66 -4.86 -1.73
CA GLU A 118 6.78 -5.40 -0.94
C GLU A 118 6.27 -6.20 0.28
N TYR A 119 6.85 -7.39 0.47
CA TYR A 119 6.50 -8.44 1.45
C TYR A 119 6.59 -7.96 2.91
N ASP A 120 5.60 -7.18 3.33
CA ASP A 120 5.12 -7.13 4.71
C ASP A 120 3.60 -7.42 4.65
N PHE A 121 3.31 -8.63 4.16
CA PHE A 121 1.95 -9.10 3.89
C PHE A 121 1.33 -9.63 5.18
N THR A 122 0.91 -8.72 6.03
CA THR A 122 -0.21 -8.97 6.93
C THR A 122 -1.45 -8.37 6.27
N VAL A 123 -2.11 -9.14 5.41
CA VAL A 123 -3.40 -8.74 4.79
C VAL A 123 -4.43 -8.35 5.86
N HIS A 124 -4.23 -8.86 7.09
CA HIS A 124 -5.03 -8.58 8.27
C HIS A 124 -4.50 -7.47 9.20
N ASP A 125 -3.32 -6.88 8.94
CA ASP A 125 -2.88 -5.71 9.71
C ASP A 125 -3.62 -4.45 9.20
N PRO A 126 -4.40 -3.77 10.06
CA PRO A 126 -5.04 -2.51 9.72
C PRO A 126 -4.07 -1.40 9.28
N GLU A 127 -2.78 -1.52 9.62
CA GLU A 127 -1.68 -0.58 9.32
C GLU A 127 -0.71 -1.11 8.24
N SER A 128 -1.03 -2.20 7.53
CA SER A 128 -0.13 -2.74 6.50
C SER A 128 0.25 -1.71 5.44
N ARG A 129 1.52 -1.74 5.01
CA ARG A 129 2.07 -0.82 4.00
C ARG A 129 1.26 -0.80 2.71
N LEU A 130 0.64 -1.91 2.32
CA LEU A 130 -0.29 -1.97 1.18
C LEU A 130 -1.52 -1.07 1.39
N ARG A 131 -2.14 -1.09 2.58
CA ARG A 131 -3.27 -0.21 2.90
C ARG A 131 -2.85 1.24 2.86
N GLU A 132 -1.68 1.58 3.38
CA GLU A 132 -1.17 2.96 3.33
C GLU A 132 -0.90 3.41 1.90
N ARG A 133 -0.32 2.54 1.07
CA ARG A 133 -0.12 2.80 -0.37
C ARG A 133 -1.45 3.04 -1.07
N GLU A 134 -2.44 2.20 -0.86
CA GLU A 134 -3.77 2.36 -1.47
C GLU A 134 -4.50 3.61 -0.94
N ARG A 135 -4.40 3.93 0.35
CA ARG A 135 -4.95 5.17 0.92
C ARG A 135 -4.32 6.39 0.28
N THR A 136 -3.00 6.39 0.11
CA THR A 136 -2.23 7.46 -0.54
C THR A 136 -2.67 7.63 -1.99
N LEU A 137 -2.77 6.54 -2.77
CA LEU A 137 -3.27 6.59 -4.16
C LEU A 137 -4.72 7.09 -4.22
N ALA A 138 -5.60 6.64 -3.32
CA ALA A 138 -6.98 7.11 -3.25
C ALA A 138 -7.08 8.60 -2.89
N SER A 139 -6.21 9.08 -2.00
CA SER A 139 -6.06 10.49 -1.65
C SER A 139 -5.59 11.32 -2.85
N LEU A 140 -4.54 10.88 -3.55
CA LEU A 140 -4.03 11.53 -4.75
C LEU A 140 -5.10 11.63 -5.85
N ARG A 141 -5.86 10.54 -6.10
CA ARG A 141 -6.99 10.55 -7.04
C ARG A 141 -8.08 11.56 -6.65
N ARG A 142 -8.33 11.78 -5.35
CA ARG A 142 -9.27 12.81 -4.86
C ARG A 142 -8.74 14.23 -5.10
N GLY A 143 -7.48 14.48 -4.78
CA GLY A 143 -6.82 15.76 -5.07
C GLY A 143 -6.80 16.07 -6.57
N LEU A 144 -6.42 15.08 -7.39
CA LEU A 144 -6.40 15.19 -8.86
C LEU A 144 -7.78 15.54 -9.43
N ARG A 145 -8.84 14.87 -8.97
CA ARG A 145 -10.22 15.22 -9.34
C ARG A 145 -10.60 16.64 -8.93
N THR A 146 -10.10 17.13 -7.79
CA THR A 146 -10.36 18.50 -7.35
C THR A 146 -9.72 19.50 -8.30
N LEU A 147 -8.44 19.31 -8.66
CA LEU A 147 -7.71 20.16 -9.61
C LEU A 147 -8.32 20.13 -11.01
N THR A 148 -8.56 18.93 -11.56
CA THR A 148 -9.05 18.76 -12.94
C THR A 148 -10.48 19.24 -13.14
N ASN A 149 -11.32 19.25 -12.10
CA ASN A 149 -12.66 19.83 -12.14
C ASN A 149 -12.69 21.34 -11.84
N ALA A 150 -11.59 21.89 -11.32
CA ALA A 150 -11.49 23.32 -11.04
C ALA A 150 -11.30 24.10 -12.36
N SER A 151 -12.33 24.86 -12.74
CA SER A 151 -12.28 25.69 -13.94
C SER A 151 -11.21 26.76 -13.78
N GLY A 152 -10.25 26.82 -14.69
CA GLY A 152 -9.13 27.76 -14.64
C GLY A 152 -7.80 27.15 -14.18
N PHE A 153 -7.79 25.94 -13.62
CA PHE A 153 -6.55 25.27 -13.19
C PHE A 153 -5.53 25.13 -14.32
N ALA A 154 -5.98 24.92 -15.58
CA ALA A 154 -5.09 24.87 -16.74
C ALA A 154 -4.22 26.14 -16.89
N GLY A 155 -4.72 27.31 -16.48
CA GLY A 155 -3.97 28.57 -16.48
C GLY A 155 -2.98 28.73 -15.33
N LEU A 156 -2.94 27.78 -14.39
CA LEU A 156 -1.95 27.70 -13.31
C LEU A 156 -0.86 26.66 -13.60
N ILE A 157 -0.94 25.92 -14.71
CA ILE A 157 0.06 24.89 -15.05
C ILE A 157 1.33 25.56 -15.61
N PRO A 158 2.53 25.28 -15.08
CA PRO A 158 3.80 25.80 -15.60
C PRO A 158 4.17 25.14 -16.94
N ASN A 159 5.15 25.68 -17.67
CA ASN A 159 5.57 25.13 -18.96
C ASN A 159 6.16 23.72 -18.84
N VAL A 160 6.83 23.42 -17.72
CA VAL A 160 7.31 22.06 -17.38
C VAL A 160 6.19 21.08 -16.98
N GLY A 161 4.94 21.55 -16.88
CA GLY A 161 3.78 20.78 -16.41
C GLY A 161 3.75 20.62 -14.89
N SER A 162 2.53 20.57 -14.33
CA SER A 162 2.28 20.39 -12.90
C SER A 162 2.29 18.91 -12.52
N ASN A 163 2.60 18.61 -11.26
CA ASN A 163 2.43 17.31 -10.66
C ASN A 163 1.80 17.48 -9.27
N LEU A 164 0.94 16.53 -8.93
CA LEU A 164 0.40 16.39 -7.59
C LEU A 164 1.03 15.13 -7.00
N VAL A 165 1.65 15.27 -5.85
CA VAL A 165 2.35 14.17 -5.16
C VAL A 165 1.82 13.98 -3.75
N GLU A 166 1.86 12.75 -3.25
CA GLU A 166 1.58 12.40 -1.87
C GLU A 166 2.47 11.22 -1.44
N CYS A 167 3.10 11.30 -0.28
CA CYS A 167 4.00 10.28 0.24
C CYS A 167 3.36 9.44 1.35
N LEU A 168 3.91 8.25 1.58
CA LEU A 168 3.61 7.45 2.76
C LEU A 168 3.97 8.22 4.06
N PRO A 169 3.34 7.90 5.20
CA PRO A 169 3.65 8.55 6.49
C PRO A 169 5.12 8.44 6.89
N ASP A 170 5.76 7.32 6.58
CA ASP A 170 7.14 6.94 6.88
C ASP A 170 8.09 7.05 5.68
N ALA A 171 7.67 7.75 4.61
CA ALA A 171 8.41 7.83 3.36
C ALA A 171 9.90 8.20 3.53
N ALA A 172 10.78 7.34 3.00
CA ALA A 172 12.23 7.48 3.10
C ALA A 172 12.88 7.91 1.77
N GLY A 173 12.16 7.72 0.66
CA GLY A 173 12.66 8.04 -0.67
C GLY A 173 11.55 8.24 -1.70
N ILE A 174 11.95 8.39 -2.97
CA ILE A 174 11.05 8.75 -4.06
C ILE A 174 10.06 7.61 -4.37
N GLU A 175 10.48 6.36 -4.15
CA GLU A 175 9.69 5.13 -4.24
C GLU A 175 8.48 5.09 -3.30
N ASP A 176 8.52 5.85 -2.20
CA ASP A 176 7.42 6.00 -1.24
C ASP A 176 6.51 7.19 -1.57
N VAL A 177 6.76 7.89 -2.68
CA VAL A 177 5.95 9.03 -3.13
C VAL A 177 5.12 8.66 -4.37
N ALA A 178 3.79 8.75 -4.25
CA ALA A 178 2.87 8.63 -5.36
C ALA A 178 2.73 9.95 -6.10
N ALA A 179 2.65 9.89 -7.43
CA ALA A 179 2.55 11.06 -8.31
C ALA A 179 1.83 10.74 -9.62
N ILE A 180 1.58 11.75 -10.46
CA ILE A 180 1.04 11.56 -11.80
C ILE A 180 2.18 11.24 -12.79
N PRO A 181 2.18 10.06 -13.43
CA PRO A 181 3.18 9.72 -14.44
C PRO A 181 3.01 10.65 -15.65
N GLY A 182 4.13 11.24 -16.07
CA GLY A 182 4.14 12.17 -17.20
C GLY A 182 3.55 13.55 -16.91
N ARG A 183 3.19 13.89 -15.65
CA ARG A 183 2.69 15.21 -15.22
C ARG A 183 1.34 15.62 -15.84
N ILE A 184 0.77 16.70 -15.34
CA ILE A 184 -0.47 17.32 -15.81
C ILE A 184 -0.10 18.50 -16.73
N PHE A 185 -0.68 18.54 -17.92
CA PHE A 185 -0.39 19.59 -18.91
C PHE A 185 -1.63 20.36 -19.33
N ASP A 186 -1.47 21.64 -19.67
CA ASP A 186 -2.51 22.38 -20.38
C ASP A 186 -2.53 21.98 -21.86
N VAL A 187 -3.63 21.37 -22.28
CA VAL A 187 -3.92 21.09 -23.69
C VAL A 187 -5.18 21.84 -24.10
N LYS A 188 -4.98 23.01 -24.72
CA LYS A 188 -6.05 23.89 -25.25
C LYS A 188 -7.01 24.38 -24.15
N GLY A 189 -6.47 24.84 -23.03
CA GLY A 189 -7.21 25.35 -21.88
C GLY A 189 -7.80 24.23 -21.01
N ARG A 190 -7.20 23.03 -21.03
CA ARG A 190 -7.69 21.86 -20.28
C ARG A 190 -6.53 21.11 -19.65
N ALA A 191 -6.64 20.89 -18.33
CA ALA A 191 -5.71 20.03 -17.60
C ALA A 191 -5.86 18.58 -18.08
N THR A 192 -4.82 18.08 -18.75
CA THR A 192 -4.76 16.74 -19.33
C THR A 192 -3.83 15.87 -18.50
N VAL A 193 -4.33 14.71 -18.08
CA VAL A 193 -3.64 13.73 -17.24
C VAL A 193 -3.27 12.51 -18.09
N PRO A 194 -1.98 12.16 -18.25
CA PRO A 194 -1.53 11.07 -19.12
C PRO A 194 -1.85 9.67 -18.59
N GLY A 195 -1.95 9.50 -17.27
CA GLY A 195 -2.13 8.19 -16.63
C GLY A 195 -2.64 8.29 -15.19
N GLU A 196 -2.91 7.12 -14.61
CA GLU A 196 -3.32 7.01 -13.21
C GLU A 196 -2.12 7.27 -12.26
N PRO A 197 -2.38 7.69 -11.00
CA PRO A 197 -1.34 7.80 -9.98
C PRO A 197 -0.50 6.54 -9.79
N GLU A 198 0.82 6.71 -9.67
CA GLU A 198 1.80 5.64 -9.47
C GLU A 198 2.90 6.08 -8.49
N PHE A 199 3.49 5.13 -7.75
CA PHE A 199 4.63 5.41 -6.87
C PHE A 199 5.95 5.53 -7.65
N GLY A 200 6.85 6.40 -7.20
CA GLY A 200 8.21 6.51 -7.74
C GLY A 200 8.34 7.25 -9.07
N VAL A 201 7.27 7.85 -9.59
CA VAL A 201 7.24 8.41 -10.97
C VAL A 201 7.56 9.91 -11.06
N SER A 202 7.68 10.62 -9.93
CA SER A 202 8.02 12.06 -9.90
C SER A 202 9.31 12.28 -9.11
N GLN A 203 10.32 12.85 -9.76
CA GLN A 203 11.60 13.14 -9.10
C GLN A 203 11.62 14.54 -8.47
N HIS A 204 11.11 15.55 -9.19
CA HIS A 204 11.29 16.95 -8.78
C HIS A 204 10.34 17.35 -7.63
N VAL A 205 9.03 17.17 -7.81
CA VAL A 205 8.04 17.57 -6.80
C VAL A 205 8.13 16.66 -5.57
N ALA A 206 8.41 15.37 -5.76
CA ALA A 206 8.72 14.46 -4.64
C ALA A 206 9.98 14.90 -3.89
N GLY A 207 11.03 15.32 -4.61
CA GLY A 207 12.23 15.88 -4.00
C GLY A 207 11.94 17.09 -3.11
N VAL A 208 11.17 18.06 -3.60
CA VAL A 208 10.75 19.23 -2.80
C VAL A 208 9.96 18.82 -1.55
N LEU A 209 9.00 17.89 -1.69
CA LEU A 209 8.23 17.36 -0.56
C LEU A 209 9.14 16.68 0.47
N LEU A 210 10.05 15.80 0.04
CA LEU A 210 10.97 15.09 0.92
C LEU A 210 11.94 16.06 1.60
N SER A 211 12.50 17.04 0.89
CA SER A 211 13.36 18.07 1.46
C SER A 211 12.65 18.91 2.53
N ALA A 212 11.37 19.22 2.35
CA ALA A 212 10.57 19.90 3.36
C ALA A 212 10.35 19.04 4.61
N ARG A 213 10.04 17.75 4.44
CA ARG A 213 9.94 16.78 5.55
C ARG A 213 11.25 16.65 6.31
N ASP A 214 12.36 16.61 5.58
CA ASP A 214 13.73 16.58 6.09
C ASP A 214 14.10 17.81 6.92
N ALA A 215 13.45 18.95 6.67
CA ALA A 215 13.56 20.18 7.45
C ALA A 215 12.71 20.16 8.73
N GLY A 216 11.89 19.12 8.93
CA GLY A 216 11.01 18.94 10.08
C GLY A 216 9.54 19.29 9.83
N ALA A 217 9.14 19.58 8.58
CA ALA A 217 7.74 19.87 8.27
C ALA A 217 6.89 18.58 8.25
N ASP A 218 5.74 18.58 8.94
CA ASP A 218 4.79 17.46 8.93
C ASP A 218 3.82 17.55 7.74
N VAL A 219 4.39 17.41 6.53
CA VAL A 219 3.65 17.44 5.26
C VAL A 219 3.78 16.12 4.54
N ARG A 220 2.75 15.72 3.81
CA ARG A 220 2.76 14.50 2.99
C ARG A 220 2.40 14.72 1.55
N ALA A 221 1.88 15.89 1.18
CA ALA A 221 1.51 16.19 -0.20
C ALA A 221 2.11 17.50 -0.68
N ALA A 222 2.31 17.58 -1.99
CA ALA A 222 2.68 18.81 -2.66
C ALA A 222 2.06 18.90 -4.06
N VAL A 223 1.81 20.12 -4.51
CA VAL A 223 1.44 20.41 -5.90
C VAL A 223 2.22 21.62 -6.39
N ASP A 224 2.79 21.51 -7.60
CA ASP A 224 3.43 22.65 -8.24
C ASP A 224 2.51 23.35 -9.24
N VAL A 225 2.55 24.67 -9.21
CA VAL A 225 1.86 25.57 -10.12
C VAL A 225 2.85 26.62 -10.63
N ARG A 226 2.47 27.33 -11.70
CA ARG A 226 3.26 28.44 -12.22
C ARG A 226 3.49 29.47 -11.12
N TYR A 227 4.69 30.01 -11.09
CA TYR A 227 4.99 31.16 -10.28
C TYR A 227 4.40 32.43 -10.90
N ASP A 228 3.86 33.29 -10.03
CA ASP A 228 3.44 34.65 -10.33
C ASP A 228 3.49 35.44 -9.02
N ALA A 229 4.01 36.67 -9.05
CA ALA A 229 4.09 37.48 -7.84
C ALA A 229 2.70 37.77 -7.24
N ASP A 230 1.68 37.97 -8.09
CA ASP A 230 0.31 38.21 -7.64
C ASP A 230 -0.30 36.95 -6.98
N LEU A 231 0.15 35.75 -7.36
CA LEU A 231 -0.27 34.50 -6.72
C LEU A 231 0.34 34.36 -5.32
N VAL A 232 1.61 34.73 -5.15
CA VAL A 232 2.27 34.76 -3.84
C VAL A 232 1.55 35.74 -2.91
N ASP A 233 1.32 36.97 -3.36
CA ASP A 233 0.59 37.99 -2.59
C ASP A 233 -0.82 37.50 -2.17
N SER A 234 -1.50 36.77 -3.07
CA SER A 234 -2.82 36.20 -2.79
C SER A 234 -2.77 35.09 -1.74
N LEU A 235 -1.74 34.24 -1.77
CA LEU A 235 -1.53 33.17 -0.78
C LEU A 235 -1.17 33.73 0.59
N GLU A 236 -0.29 34.74 0.66
CA GLU A 236 0.02 35.44 1.90
C GLU A 236 -1.21 36.13 2.49
N ALA A 237 -2.02 36.79 1.65
CA ALA A 237 -3.27 37.42 2.07
C ALA A 237 -4.33 36.41 2.57
N ALA A 238 -4.29 35.18 2.06
CA ALA A 238 -5.10 34.06 2.55
C ALA A 238 -4.57 33.44 3.85
N GLY A 239 -3.38 33.86 4.30
CA GLY A 239 -2.78 33.45 5.57
C GLY A 239 -1.81 32.28 5.49
N TYR A 240 -1.34 31.91 4.30
CA TYR A 240 -0.32 30.87 4.12
C TYR A 240 1.08 31.48 4.20
N GLU A 241 2.00 30.84 4.93
CA GLU A 241 3.42 31.21 4.89
C GLU A 241 3.99 30.91 3.49
N CYS A 242 4.63 31.92 2.88
CA CYS A 242 5.29 31.79 1.59
C CYS A 242 6.80 31.98 1.76
N VAL A 243 7.59 30.95 1.44
CA VAL A 243 9.04 30.94 1.64
C VAL A 243 9.74 30.82 0.30
N GLU A 244 10.55 31.82 -0.04
CA GLU A 244 11.41 31.77 -1.23
C GLU A 244 12.66 30.93 -0.96
N PHE A 245 13.07 30.10 -1.92
CA PHE A 245 14.35 29.41 -1.91
C PHE A 245 15.16 29.71 -3.18
N ASP A 246 16.48 29.67 -3.05
CA ASP A 246 17.42 29.80 -4.18
C ASP A 246 17.65 28.43 -4.82
N PRO A 247 17.19 28.16 -6.05
CA PRO A 247 17.34 26.86 -6.69
C PRO A 247 18.80 26.53 -7.04
N GLU A 248 19.71 27.51 -7.00
CA GLU A 248 21.14 27.35 -7.27
C GLU A 248 21.99 27.24 -5.98
N ALA A 249 21.34 27.12 -4.81
CA ALA A 249 22.05 27.01 -3.54
C ALA A 249 23.01 25.80 -3.50
N PRO A 250 24.15 25.90 -2.78
CA PRO A 250 25.19 24.86 -2.76
C PRO A 250 24.79 23.59 -1.97
N THR A 251 23.72 23.67 -1.20
CA THR A 251 23.13 22.57 -0.41
C THR A 251 21.66 22.41 -0.80
N ASP A 252 20.95 21.45 -0.21
CA ASP A 252 19.50 21.33 -0.39
C ASP A 252 18.80 22.68 -0.14
N PRO A 253 18.27 23.33 -1.19
CA PRO A 253 17.82 24.70 -1.12
C PRO A 253 16.52 24.84 -0.34
N VAL A 254 15.61 23.86 -0.47
CA VAL A 254 14.33 23.84 0.22
C VAL A 254 14.56 23.60 1.71
N LYS A 255 15.39 22.61 2.06
CA LYS A 255 15.72 22.33 3.46
C LYS A 255 16.40 23.51 4.14
N ALA A 256 17.33 24.17 3.44
CA ALA A 256 18.01 25.35 3.94
C ALA A 256 17.04 26.52 4.17
N ALA A 257 16.10 26.75 3.25
CA ALA A 257 15.11 27.83 3.36
C ALA A 257 14.10 27.61 4.50
N LEU A 258 13.70 26.36 4.75
CA LEU A 258 12.71 26.04 5.79
C LEU A 258 13.30 25.84 7.19
N SER A 259 14.62 25.71 7.31
CA SER A 259 15.29 25.47 8.58
C SER A 259 15.06 26.63 9.56
N GLY A 260 14.29 26.37 10.63
CA GLY A 260 14.00 27.36 11.67
C GLY A 260 12.78 28.24 11.39
N CYS A 261 12.03 27.97 10.32
CA CYS A 261 10.71 28.57 10.09
C CYS A 261 9.66 27.94 11.03
N ASP A 262 8.71 28.74 11.47
CA ASP A 262 7.47 28.28 12.12
C ASP A 262 6.39 28.22 11.03
N LEU A 263 6.03 27.01 10.60
CA LEU A 263 5.17 26.77 9.45
C LEU A 263 3.86 26.16 9.91
N GLY A 264 2.74 26.59 9.31
CA GLY A 264 1.46 25.93 9.49
C GLY A 264 1.41 24.53 8.89
N GLU A 265 0.27 23.85 9.05
CA GLU A 265 0.00 22.55 8.41
C GLU A 265 0.06 22.61 6.88
N THR A 266 -0.13 23.79 6.30
CA THR A 266 -0.09 24.03 4.86
C THR A 266 0.62 25.34 4.59
N PHE A 267 1.62 25.30 3.72
CA PHE A 267 2.47 26.45 3.41
C PHE A 267 2.98 26.35 1.97
N VAL A 268 3.67 27.38 1.53
CA VAL A 268 4.14 27.53 0.16
C VAL A 268 5.64 27.72 0.16
N VAL A 269 6.32 26.99 -0.73
CA VAL A 269 7.70 27.31 -1.10
C VAL A 269 7.76 27.63 -2.57
N TYR A 270 8.57 28.61 -2.95
CA TYR A 270 8.68 29.02 -4.34
C TYR A 270 10.08 29.48 -4.69
N GLN A 271 10.34 29.57 -5.99
CA GLN A 271 11.56 30.18 -6.52
C GLN A 271 11.24 31.02 -7.75
N SER A 272 11.89 32.17 -7.87
CA SER A 272 11.65 33.16 -8.92
C SER A 272 12.39 32.88 -10.24
N GLY A 273 12.92 31.68 -10.42
CA GLY A 273 13.63 31.25 -11.62
C GLY A 273 15.13 31.54 -11.58
N GLY A 274 15.83 31.01 -12.58
CA GLY A 274 17.27 31.15 -12.77
C GLY A 274 17.65 30.88 -14.22
N PHE A 275 18.95 30.83 -14.53
CA PHE A 275 19.36 30.54 -15.91
C PHE A 275 18.96 29.12 -16.32
N GLY A 276 17.95 29.00 -17.18
CA GLY A 276 17.40 27.71 -17.60
C GLY A 276 16.47 27.03 -16.58
N ILE A 277 16.12 27.72 -15.49
CA ILE A 277 15.20 27.25 -14.45
C ILE A 277 13.92 28.08 -14.54
N GLU A 278 12.81 27.42 -14.88
CA GLU A 278 11.50 28.05 -14.87
C GLU A 278 11.09 28.38 -13.43
N PRO A 279 10.56 29.57 -13.13
CA PRO A 279 10.02 29.89 -11.81
C PRO A 279 8.76 29.07 -11.49
N VAL A 280 8.67 28.53 -10.28
CA VAL A 280 7.63 27.57 -9.86
C VAL A 280 7.28 27.80 -8.39
N LEU A 281 5.99 27.61 -8.08
CA LEU A 281 5.44 27.65 -6.72
C LEU A 281 4.95 26.25 -6.33
N TYR A 282 5.28 25.82 -5.12
CA TYR A 282 4.88 24.53 -4.55
C TYR A 282 4.01 24.78 -3.32
N VAL A 283 2.77 24.28 -3.35
CA VAL A 283 1.90 24.24 -2.18
C VAL A 283 2.12 22.90 -1.48
N LEU A 284 2.49 22.91 -0.20
CA LEU A 284 2.69 21.71 0.61
C LEU A 284 1.63 21.61 1.70
N GLY A 285 1.26 20.39 2.08
CA GLY A 285 0.24 20.14 3.09
C GLY A 285 0.11 18.68 3.53
N PRO A 286 -0.90 18.36 4.36
CA PRO A 286 -1.02 17.04 5.01
C PRO A 286 -1.53 15.93 4.08
N ASP A 287 -2.22 16.29 2.99
CA ASP A 287 -2.73 15.38 1.96
C ASP A 287 -3.06 16.10 0.64
N ALA A 288 -3.21 15.31 -0.43
CA ALA A 288 -3.44 15.80 -1.79
C ALA A 288 -4.76 16.58 -1.95
N PRO A 289 -5.89 16.19 -1.32
CA PRO A 289 -7.10 17.00 -1.31
C PRO A 289 -6.90 18.38 -0.70
N THR A 290 -6.12 18.50 0.37
CA THR A 290 -5.86 19.78 1.05
C THR A 290 -5.09 20.73 0.15
N VAL A 291 -3.94 20.30 -0.40
CA VAL A 291 -3.15 21.16 -1.31
C VAL A 291 -3.90 21.49 -2.60
N ALA A 292 -4.72 20.56 -3.11
CA ALA A 292 -5.62 20.84 -4.25
C ALA A 292 -6.73 21.84 -3.90
N GLY A 293 -7.18 21.85 -2.65
CA GLY A 293 -8.14 22.81 -2.12
C GLY A 293 -7.58 24.23 -2.15
N VAL A 294 -6.34 24.41 -1.69
CA VAL A 294 -5.62 25.71 -1.75
C VAL A 294 -5.51 26.21 -3.18
N VAL A 295 -5.05 25.35 -4.11
CA VAL A 295 -4.93 25.74 -5.52
C VAL A 295 -6.27 26.14 -6.13
N ARG A 296 -7.37 25.51 -5.70
CA ARG A 296 -8.72 25.87 -6.14
C ARG A 296 -9.17 27.23 -5.60
N GLU A 297 -8.70 27.65 -4.43
CA GLU A 297 -9.00 28.99 -3.86
C GLU A 297 -8.31 30.13 -4.63
N LEU A 298 -7.29 29.82 -5.44
CA LEU A 298 -6.59 30.77 -6.32
C LEU A 298 -7.33 31.08 -7.63
N LEU A 299 -8.46 30.43 -7.90
CA LEU A 299 -9.23 30.51 -9.15
C LEU A 299 -10.48 31.38 -8.99
#